data_AF-A0A8S2VXG5-F1
#
_entry.id   AF-A0A8S2VXG5-F1
#
_cell.length_a   1.000
_cell.length_b   1.000
_cell.length_c   1.000
_cell.angle_alpha   90.00
_cell.angle_beta   90.00
_cell.angle_gamma   90.00
#
_symmetry.space_group_name_H-M   'P 1'
#
loop_
_entity.id
_entity.type
_entity.pdbx_description
1 polymer ?
#
loop_
_entity_poly.entity_id
_entity_poly.type
_entity_poly.pdbx_seq_one_letter_code
_entity_poly.pdbx_strand_id
1 'polypeptide(L)' 'METQARWDEKKQVYILNGTKTWITNSPIADVAVVWAKCDDKEIRGFILERSMNGFSTPKIE' A
#
# COMPACT_ATOMS: atom_id res chain seq x y z
N MET A 1 -10.25 -5.98 8.07
CA MET A 1 -8.88 -5.61 8.50
C MET A 1 -8.51 -4.31 7.79
N GLU A 2 -8.17 -3.26 8.53
CA GLU A 2 -7.82 -1.95 7.94
C GLU A 2 -6.35 -1.94 7.52
N THR A 3 -6.03 -1.33 6.37
CA THR A 3 -4.64 -1.06 6.00
C THR A 3 -4.14 0.14 6.79
N GLN A 4 -3.02 -0.03 7.47
CA GLN A 4 -2.41 1.01 8.31
C GLN A 4 -1.13 1.52 7.65
N ALA A 5 -0.84 2.81 7.85
CA ALA A 5 0.40 3.45 7.46
C ALA A 5 1.07 4.04 8.71
N ARG A 6 2.27 3.57 9.01
CA ARG A 6 3.06 4.05 10.14
C ARG A 6 4.22 4.89 9.66
N TRP A 7 4.44 6.05 10.26
CA TRP A 7 5.63 6.87 10.01
C TRP A 7 6.86 6.26 10.70
N ASP A 8 7.93 6.01 9.95
CA ASP A 8 9.25 5.66 10.48
C ASP A 8 10.15 6.90 10.41
N GLU A 9 10.29 7.59 11.54
CA GLU A 9 11.11 8.80 11.66
C GLU A 9 12.59 8.57 11.33
N LYS A 10 13.13 7.40 11.62
CA LYS A 10 14.56 7.12 11.37
C LYS A 10 14.84 6.96 9.88
N LYS A 11 13.90 6.36 9.16
CA LYS A 11 14.02 6.11 7.72
C LYS A 11 13.36 7.20 6.87
N GLN A 12 12.60 8.10 7.50
CA GLN A 12 11.82 9.15 6.83
C GLN A 12 10.85 8.58 5.76
N VAL A 13 10.21 7.45 6.07
CA VAL A 13 9.25 6.79 5.17
C VAL A 13 7.99 6.35 5.89
N TYR A 14 6.92 6.12 5.13
CA TYR A 14 5.75 5.41 5.62
C TYR A 14 5.87 3.91 5.33
N ILE A 15 5.52 3.10 6.33
CA ILE A 15 5.42 1.64 6.22
C ILE A 15 3.94 1.27 6.20
N LEU A 16 3.49 0.70 5.09
CA LEU A 16 2.11 0.24 4.93
C LEU A 16 1.99 -1.25 5.28
N ASN A 17 0.95 -1.60 6.04
CA ASN A 17 0.64 -2.99 6.35
C ASN A 17 -0.86 -3.25 6.19
N GLY A 18 -1.20 -4.28 5.40
CA GLY A 18 -2.56 -4.77 5.25
C GLY A 18 -2.83 -5.42 3.89
N THR A 19 -4.05 -5.88 3.70
CA THR A 19 -4.52 -6.52 2.46
C THR A 19 -5.67 -5.71 1.87
N LYS A 20 -5.66 -5.53 0.55
CA LYS A 20 -6.77 -4.94 -0.21
C LYS A 20 -7.37 -6.00 -1.12
N THR A 21 -8.67 -5.92 -1.32
CA THR A 21 -9.43 -6.84 -2.18
C THR A 21 -10.12 -6.02 -3.28
N TRP A 22 -10.53 -6.68 -4.37
CA TRP A 22 -11.28 -6.07 -5.47
C TRP A 22 -10.53 -4.96 -6.21
N ILE A 23 -9.21 -5.14 -6.40
CA ILE A 23 -8.38 -4.19 -7.14
C ILE A 23 -8.34 -4.59 -8.61
N THR A 24 -9.08 -3.84 -9.44
CA THR A 24 -9.00 -3.92 -10.90
C THR A 24 -7.57 -3.72 -11.38
N ASN A 25 -7.13 -4.53 -12.35
CA ASN A 25 -5.80 -4.49 -12.94
C ASN A 25 -4.61 -4.78 -11.99
N SER A 26 -4.85 -5.21 -10.75
CA SER A 26 -3.74 -5.50 -9.81
C SER A 26 -2.64 -6.41 -10.39
N PRO A 27 -2.93 -7.45 -11.20
CA PRO A 27 -1.87 -8.29 -11.74
C PRO A 27 -0.99 -7.63 -12.79
N ILE A 28 -1.37 -6.47 -13.34
CA ILE A 28 -0.63 -5.80 -14.44
C ILE A 28 -0.29 -4.34 -14.16
N ALA A 29 -0.84 -3.73 -13.11
CA ALA A 29 -0.58 -2.34 -12.79
C ALA A 29 0.88 -2.12 -12.36
N ASP A 30 1.52 -1.10 -12.94
CA ASP A 30 2.86 -0.62 -12.56
C ASP A 30 2.80 0.24 -11.30
N VAL A 31 1.70 0.99 -11.13
CA VAL A 31 1.48 1.92 -10.03
C VAL A 31 0.14 1.63 -9.36
N ALA A 32 0.12 1.64 -8.03
CA ALA A 32 -1.07 1.54 -7.21
C ALA A 32 -1.23 2.78 -6.32
N VAL A 33 -2.45 3.31 -6.23
CA VAL A 33 -2.82 4.30 -5.21
C VAL A 33 -3.54 3.58 -4.08
N VAL A 34 -2.92 3.57 -2.90
CA VAL A 34 -3.42 2.86 -1.71
C VAL A 34 -3.87 3.86 -0.66
N TRP A 35 -5.11 3.70 -0.20
CA TRP A 35 -5.63 4.43 0.96
C TRP A 35 -5.36 3.65 2.25
N ALA A 36 -4.65 4.28 3.18
CA ALA A 36 -4.31 3.70 4.47
C ALA A 36 -4.52 4.70 5.61
N LYS A 37 -4.88 4.18 6.78
CA LYS A 37 -5.09 4.95 8.01
C LYS A 37 -3.76 5.19 8.71
N CYS A 38 -3.47 6.44 9.03
CA CYS A 38 -2.25 6.85 9.72
C CYS A 38 -2.42 6.79 11.24
N ASP A 39 -1.32 6.90 11.99
CA ASP A 39 -1.32 6.89 13.46
C ASP A 39 -2.12 8.08 14.05
N ASP A 40 -2.23 9.18 13.31
CA ASP A 40 -3.07 10.35 13.62
C ASP A 40 -4.57 10.12 13.36
N LYS A 41 -4.95 8.90 12.95
CA LYS A 41 -6.31 8.46 12.56
C LYS A 41 -6.83 9.05 11.25
N GLU A 42 -6.04 9.84 10.54
CA GLU A 42 -6.40 10.35 9.22
C GLU A 42 -6.16 9.31 8.13
N ILE A 43 -6.95 9.38 7.05
CA ILE A 43 -6.76 8.53 5.87
C ILE A 43 -5.96 9.31 4.84
N ARG A 44 -4.87 8.71 4.34
CA ARG A 44 -4.02 9.32 3.32
C ARG A 44 -3.83 8.38 2.14
N GLY A 45 -3.57 8.97 0.97
CA GLY A 45 -3.26 8.25 -0.26
C GLY A 45 -1.74 8.07 -0.40
N PHE A 46 -1.34 6.86 -0.76
CA PHE A 46 0.05 6.47 -0.99
C PHE A 46 0.22 5.92 -2.40
N ILE A 47 1.29 6.32 -3.08
CA ILE A 47 1.65 5.81 -4.40
C ILE A 47 2.69 4.72 -4.20
N LEU A 48 2.41 3.53 -4.72
CA LEU A 48 3.28 2.37 -4.63
C LEU A 48 3.64 1.91 -6.05
N GLU A 49 4.92 1.63 -6.27
CA GLU A 49 5.40 1.00 -7.49
C GLU A 49 5.38 -0.53 -7.34
N ARG A 50 5.11 -1.24 -8.42
CA ARG A 50 5.01 -2.71 -8.44
C ARG A 50 6.26 -3.42 -7.91
N SER A 51 7.44 -2.84 -8.13
CA SER A 51 8.73 -3.39 -7.70
C SER A 51 9.07 -3.13 -6.23
N MET A 52 8.22 -2.44 -5.46
CA MET A 52 8.48 -2.16 -4.06
C MET A 52 8.50 -3.45 -3.22
N ASN A 53 9.50 -3.57 -2.35
CA ASN A 53 9.61 -4.71 -1.44
C ASN A 53 8.39 -4.81 -0.52
N GLY A 54 7.84 -6.01 -0.37
CA GLY A 54 6.65 -6.27 0.45
C GLY A 54 5.32 -5.99 -0.25
N PHE A 55 5.32 -5.49 -1.49
CA PHE A 55 4.12 -5.36 -2.30
C PHE A 55 3.94 -6.57 -3.21
N SER A 56 2.79 -7.23 -3.13
CA SER A 56 2.46 -8.41 -3.94
C SER A 56 1.04 -8.34 -4.45
N THR A 57 0.83 -8.79 -5.68
CA THR A 57 -0.49 -8.91 -6.30
C THR A 57 -0.74 -10.36 -6.74
N PRO A 58 -2.01 -10.78 -6.88
CA PRO A 58 -2.32 -12.02 -7.59
C PRO A 58 -1.68 -12.01 -8.99
N LYS A 59 -1.31 -13.20 -9.48
CA LYS A 59 -0.81 -13.38 -10.85
C LYS A 59 -1.98 -13.70 -11.79
N ILE A 60 -1.85 -13.34 -13.06
CA ILE A 60 -2.69 -13.90 -14.13
C ILE A 60 -2.03 -15.23 -14.52
N GLU A 61 -2.83 -16.29 -14.60
CA GLU A 61 -2.46 -17.57 -15.21
C GLU A 61 -2.79 -17.55 -16.71
#